data_AF-A0A943N8X5-F1
#
_entry.id   AF-A0A943N8X5-F1
#
_cell.length_a   1.000
_cell.length_b   1.000
_cell.length_c   1.000
_cell.angle_alpha   90.00
_cell.angle_beta   90.00
_cell.angle_gamma   90.00
#
_symmetry.space_group_name_H-M   'P 1'
#
loop_
_entity.id
_entity.type
_entity.pdbx_description
1 polymer ?
#
loop_
_entity_poly.entity_id
_entity_poly.type
_entity_poly.pdbx_seq_one_letter_code
_entity_poly.pdbx_strand_id
1 'polypeptide(L)'
;MKKSFRIICLVLAIAFAASMLVSIICSIALADGMDTRGETVYVETDAEGNVLSMISSVYITNMSGADTVTDDTTLTNIKNVLGSEAPAIDGTKATFKAEGEDVCYQGEASGELPFTLTLSYYLNGVKMSPKEIAGKSGRVRIEVECKSTLKRPVTVDGVEKELNVPFSVIGMMTLDEGCTGLASDAKISSQAGV
;
A
#
# COMPACT_ATOMS: atom_id res chain seq x y z
N MET A 1 14.34 19.54 -7.53
CA MET A 1 14.98 18.30 -7.04
C MET A 1 15.94 17.75 -8.11
N LYS A 2 17.17 17.41 -7.72
CA LYS A 2 18.13 16.74 -8.63
C LYS A 2 17.61 15.34 -8.99
N LYS A 3 17.81 14.87 -10.23
CA LYS A 3 17.34 13.55 -10.71
C LYS A 3 17.79 12.40 -9.80
N SER A 4 19.00 12.48 -9.25
CA SER A 4 19.54 11.51 -8.29
C SER A 4 18.74 11.39 -6.99
N PHE A 5 18.22 12.50 -6.46
CA PHE A 5 17.43 12.51 -5.24
C PHE A 5 16.04 11.86 -5.43
N ARG A 6 15.45 12.01 -6.62
CA ARG A 6 14.19 11.34 -6.98
C ARG A 6 14.35 9.82 -7.03
N ILE A 7 15.46 9.34 -7.60
CA ILE A 7 15.75 7.90 -7.70
C ILE A 7 15.97 7.30 -6.31
N ILE A 8 16.70 7.98 -5.42
CA ILE A 8 16.93 7.51 -4.04
C ILE A 8 15.60 7.42 -3.27
N CYS A 9 14.74 8.43 -3.36
CA CYS A 9 13.42 8.39 -2.71
C CYS A 9 12.55 7.26 -3.27
N LEU A 10 12.57 7.02 -4.58
CA LEU A 10 11.83 5.93 -5.20
C LEU A 10 12.34 4.56 -4.72
N VAL A 11 13.66 4.36 -4.66
CA VAL A 11 14.27 3.12 -4.16
C VAL A 11 13.96 2.90 -2.68
N LEU A 12 14.01 3.94 -1.85
CA LEU A 12 13.64 3.87 -0.43
C LEU A 12 12.15 3.57 -0.23
N ALA A 13 11.28 4.18 -1.02
CA ALA A 13 9.85 3.90 -0.99
C ALA A 13 9.55 2.44 -1.39
N ILE A 14 10.21 1.94 -2.43
CA ILE A 14 10.11 0.54 -2.87
C ILE A 14 10.68 -0.41 -1.80
N ALA A 15 11.81 -0.09 -1.17
CA ALA A 15 12.41 -0.91 -0.13
C ALA A 15 11.56 -0.94 1.15
N PHE A 16 10.94 0.19 1.53
CA PHE A 16 10.01 0.26 2.65
C PHE A 16 8.71 -0.49 2.36
N ALA A 17 8.18 -0.36 1.15
CA ALA A 17 7.03 -1.10 0.66
C ALA A 17 7.30 -2.63 0.64
N ALA A 18 8.50 -3.04 0.24
CA ALA A 18 8.92 -4.43 0.24
C ALA A 18 9.15 -4.99 1.65
N SER A 19 9.66 -4.17 2.60
CA SER A 19 9.89 -4.63 3.97
C SER A 19 8.59 -4.81 4.77
N MET A 20 7.52 -4.07 4.45
CA MET A 20 6.20 -4.29 5.07
C MET A 20 5.59 -5.66 4.74
N LEU A 21 5.98 -6.31 3.62
CA LEU A 21 5.55 -7.68 3.29
C LEU A 21 5.95 -8.67 4.39
N VAL A 22 7.14 -8.51 4.99
CA VAL A 22 7.66 -9.41 6.02
C VAL A 22 6.83 -9.35 7.31
N SER A 23 6.26 -8.19 7.63
CA SER A 23 5.45 -7.99 8.85
C SER A 23 4.06 -8.64 8.75
N ILE A 24 3.48 -8.68 7.54
CA ILE A 24 2.16 -9.28 7.28
C ILE A 24 2.23 -10.81 7.43
N ILE A 25 3.34 -11.45 7.05
CA ILE A 25 3.59 -12.89 7.24
C ILE A 25 3.37 -13.29 8.72
N CYS A 26 3.82 -12.46 9.66
CA CYS A 26 3.69 -12.73 11.10
C CYS A 26 2.24 -12.68 11.60
N SER A 27 1.36 -11.90 10.96
CA SER A 27 -0.05 -11.79 11.35
C SER A 27 -0.90 -12.95 10.81
N ILE A 28 -0.50 -13.51 9.66
CA ILE A 28 -1.18 -14.60 8.98
C ILE A 28 -0.86 -15.96 9.65
N ALA A 29 0.37 -16.14 10.16
CA ALA A 29 0.82 -17.36 10.82
C ALA A 29 0.12 -17.71 12.16
N LEU A 30 -0.81 -16.87 12.63
CA LEU A 30 -1.61 -17.13 13.85
C LEU A 30 -2.98 -17.79 13.56
N ALA A 31 -3.33 -18.02 12.28
CA ALA A 31 -4.54 -18.76 11.92
C ALA A 31 -4.25 -20.28 11.94
N ASP A 32 -4.88 -20.99 12.89
CA ASP A 32 -4.65 -22.40 13.11
C ASP A 32 -5.24 -23.25 11.96
N GLY A 33 -4.39 -23.95 11.21
CA GLY A 33 -4.73 -25.12 10.39
C GLY A 33 -5.42 -24.92 9.03
N MET A 34 -5.52 -23.70 8.48
CA MET A 34 -6.07 -23.47 7.12
C MET A 34 -5.11 -22.66 6.26
N ASP A 35 -5.13 -22.93 4.95
CA ASP A 35 -4.47 -22.07 3.97
C ASP A 35 -5.07 -20.66 4.03
N THR A 36 -4.22 -19.65 4.04
CA THR A 36 -4.58 -18.25 4.23
C THR A 36 -4.09 -17.43 3.05
N ARG A 37 -4.84 -16.40 2.70
CA ARG A 37 -4.52 -15.47 1.62
C ARG A 37 -4.37 -14.06 2.17
N GLY A 38 -3.16 -13.52 2.07
CA GLY A 38 -2.85 -12.12 2.32
C GLY A 38 -2.65 -11.36 1.03
N GLU A 39 -3.09 -10.11 0.99
CA GLU A 39 -2.91 -9.24 -0.17
C GLU A 39 -2.46 -7.84 0.27
N THR A 40 -1.43 -7.32 -0.40
CA THR A 40 -0.94 -5.95 -0.22
C THR A 40 -1.01 -5.21 -1.54
N VAL A 41 -1.76 -4.11 -1.56
CA VAL A 41 -1.91 -3.26 -2.75
C VAL A 41 -1.00 -2.04 -2.61
N TYR A 42 -0.12 -1.87 -3.59
CA TYR A 42 0.75 -0.72 -3.75
C TYR A 42 0.16 0.22 -4.78
N VAL A 43 0.09 1.51 -4.43
CA VAL A 43 -0.43 2.57 -5.30
C VAL A 43 0.66 3.62 -5.42
N GLU A 44 1.09 3.87 -6.65
CA GLU A 44 1.95 5.00 -6.96
C GLU A 44 1.07 6.18 -7.39
N THR A 45 1.33 7.37 -6.84
CA THR A 45 0.62 8.58 -7.23
C THR A 45 1.59 9.69 -7.62
N ASP A 46 1.10 10.67 -8.38
CA ASP A 46 1.81 11.95 -8.54
C ASP A 46 1.65 12.84 -7.29
N ALA A 47 2.18 14.06 -7.35
CA ALA A 47 2.14 15.02 -6.24
C ALA A 47 0.74 15.60 -6.00
N GLU A 48 -0.17 15.44 -6.96
CA GLU A 48 -1.54 15.86 -6.89
C GLU A 48 -2.46 14.74 -6.36
N GLY A 49 -1.91 13.53 -6.18
CA GLY A 49 -2.62 12.35 -5.69
C GLY A 49 -3.28 11.53 -6.79
N ASN A 50 -3.01 11.81 -8.07
CA ASN A 50 -3.52 11.00 -9.18
C ASN A 50 -2.77 9.68 -9.24
N VAL A 51 -3.50 8.56 -9.36
CA VAL A 51 -2.92 7.22 -9.46
C VAL A 51 -2.16 7.06 -10.79
N LEU A 52 -0.90 6.65 -10.70
CA LEU A 52 -0.02 6.36 -11.83
C LEU A 52 0.05 4.86 -12.10
N SER A 53 0.13 4.05 -11.05
CA SER A 53 0.18 2.59 -11.15
C SER A 53 -0.41 1.94 -9.90
N MET A 54 -0.93 0.71 -10.07
CA MET A 54 -1.41 -0.11 -8.97
C MET A 54 -0.90 -1.54 -9.16
N ILE A 55 -0.18 -2.05 -8.17
CA ILE A 55 0.37 -3.40 -8.16
C ILE A 55 -0.11 -4.07 -6.90
N SER A 56 -0.56 -5.31 -7.00
CA SER A 56 -0.90 -6.12 -5.85
C SER A 56 0.07 -7.27 -5.68
N SER A 57 0.47 -7.53 -4.44
CA SER A 57 1.29 -8.66 -4.02
C SER A 57 0.44 -9.57 -3.15
N VAL A 58 0.28 -10.81 -3.58
CA VAL A 58 -0.53 -11.82 -2.90
C VAL A 58 0.39 -12.89 -2.32
N TYR A 59 0.14 -13.28 -1.08
CA TYR A 59 0.81 -14.37 -0.39
C TYR A 59 -0.22 -15.40 0.06
N ILE A 60 0.00 -16.66 -0.28
CA ILE A 60 -0.89 -17.78 0.03
C ILE A 60 -0.07 -18.84 0.77
N THR A 61 -0.48 -19.17 2.00
CA THR A 61 0.13 -20.28 2.73
C THR A 61 -0.35 -21.61 2.17
N ASN A 62 0.54 -22.58 2.03
CA ASN A 62 0.26 -23.93 1.57
C ASN A 62 0.51 -24.94 2.70
N MET A 63 -0.24 -24.80 3.79
CA MET A 63 -0.09 -25.62 5.00
C MET A 63 -0.39 -27.10 4.73
N SER A 64 -1.21 -27.37 3.71
CA SER A 64 -1.52 -28.73 3.26
C SER A 64 -0.38 -29.42 2.50
N GLY A 65 0.66 -28.68 2.09
CA GLY A 65 1.77 -29.21 1.31
C GLY A 65 1.37 -29.64 -0.10
N ALA A 66 0.39 -28.97 -0.71
CA ALA A 66 -0.10 -29.32 -2.03
C ALA A 66 0.94 -29.04 -3.13
N ASP A 67 0.97 -29.90 -4.15
CA ASP A 67 1.84 -29.72 -5.32
C ASP A 67 1.45 -28.48 -6.14
N THR A 68 0.19 -28.05 -6.08
CA THR A 68 -0.34 -26.88 -6.76
C THR A 68 -1.24 -26.06 -5.86
N VAL A 69 -1.23 -24.75 -6.07
CA VAL A 69 -2.13 -23.79 -5.42
C VAL A 69 -2.84 -22.98 -6.49
N THR A 70 -4.16 -22.88 -6.40
CA THR A 70 -4.97 -22.07 -7.32
C THR A 70 -5.61 -20.92 -6.55
N ASP A 71 -5.44 -19.70 -7.08
CA ASP A 71 -6.08 -18.50 -6.56
C ASP A 71 -7.09 -17.93 -7.57
N ASP A 72 -8.20 -17.41 -7.07
CA ASP A 72 -9.15 -16.61 -7.86
C ASP A 72 -8.74 -15.13 -7.77
N THR A 73 -8.29 -14.57 -8.89
CA THR A 73 -7.68 -13.25 -8.95
C THR A 73 -8.12 -12.49 -10.19
N THR A 74 -8.25 -11.17 -10.04
CA THR A 74 -8.49 -10.25 -11.16
C THR A 74 -7.22 -9.56 -11.63
N LEU A 75 -6.06 -9.93 -11.05
CA LEU A 75 -4.78 -9.32 -11.40
C LEU A 75 -4.34 -9.74 -12.80
N THR A 76 -3.75 -8.81 -13.52
CA THR A 76 -3.17 -9.05 -14.84
C THR A 76 -1.65 -9.04 -14.78
N ASN A 77 -0.97 -9.51 -15.83
CA ASN A 77 0.49 -9.55 -15.90
C ASN A 77 1.13 -10.23 -14.67
N ILE A 78 0.53 -11.34 -14.25
CA ILE A 78 0.92 -12.05 -13.04
C ILE A 78 2.32 -12.65 -13.17
N LYS A 79 3.13 -12.44 -12.14
CA LYS A 79 4.46 -13.01 -11.96
C LYS A 79 4.56 -13.76 -10.64
N ASN A 80 5.00 -15.02 -10.72
CA ASN A 80 5.40 -15.78 -9.54
C ASN A 80 6.69 -15.18 -8.97
N VAL A 81 6.67 -14.83 -7.68
CA VAL A 81 7.79 -14.18 -6.99
C VAL A 81 8.74 -15.22 -6.38
N LEU A 82 8.21 -16.33 -5.86
CA LEU A 82 9.01 -17.39 -5.23
C LEU A 82 9.47 -18.45 -6.24
N GLY A 83 8.68 -18.69 -7.29
CA GLY A 83 9.01 -19.62 -8.36
C GLY A 83 9.51 -18.95 -9.63
N SER A 84 10.19 -19.71 -10.48
CA SER A 84 10.66 -19.27 -11.80
C SER A 84 9.61 -19.46 -12.90
N GLU A 85 8.66 -20.37 -12.71
CA GLU A 85 7.61 -20.69 -13.69
C GLU A 85 6.44 -19.71 -13.59
N ALA A 86 5.93 -19.28 -14.74
CA ALA A 86 4.71 -18.49 -14.81
C ALA A 86 3.49 -19.35 -14.45
N PRO A 87 2.47 -18.80 -13.76
CA PRO A 87 1.27 -19.55 -13.46
C PRO A 87 0.46 -19.86 -14.72
N ALA A 88 -0.29 -20.95 -14.68
CA ALA A 88 -1.32 -21.23 -15.67
C ALA A 88 -2.55 -20.36 -15.38
N ILE A 89 -3.06 -19.67 -16.40
CA ILE A 89 -4.21 -18.75 -16.27
C ILE A 89 -5.42 -19.33 -17.03
N ASP A 90 -6.54 -19.47 -16.35
CA ASP A 90 -7.85 -19.83 -16.92
C ASP A 90 -8.95 -18.92 -16.36
N GLY A 91 -9.38 -17.94 -17.15
CA GLY A 91 -10.31 -16.90 -16.70
C GLY A 91 -9.73 -16.11 -15.52
N THR A 92 -10.38 -16.20 -14.36
CA THR A 92 -9.94 -15.58 -13.09
C THR A 92 -9.04 -16.49 -12.27
N LYS A 93 -8.78 -17.74 -12.70
CA LYS A 93 -7.99 -18.69 -11.94
C LYS A 93 -6.54 -18.63 -12.36
N ALA A 94 -5.66 -18.37 -11.39
CA ALA A 94 -4.21 -18.48 -11.53
C ALA A 94 -3.74 -19.71 -10.75
N THR A 95 -3.15 -20.70 -11.44
CA THR A 95 -2.64 -21.93 -10.84
C THR A 95 -1.12 -21.94 -10.85
N PHE A 96 -0.54 -22.10 -9.67
CA PHE A 96 0.88 -22.10 -9.41
C PHE A 96 1.34 -23.51 -9.08
N LYS A 97 2.51 -23.88 -9.59
CA LYS A 97 3.26 -25.04 -9.12
C LYS A 97 3.91 -24.66 -7.78
N ALA A 98 3.50 -25.35 -6.71
CA ALA A 98 3.84 -25.00 -5.34
C ALA A 98 4.80 -26.02 -4.70
N GLU A 99 4.73 -27.30 -5.09
CA GLU A 99 5.63 -28.37 -4.59
C GLU A 99 5.74 -28.42 -3.05
N GLY A 100 4.63 -28.14 -2.36
CA GLY A 100 4.57 -28.09 -0.90
C GLY A 100 5.00 -26.76 -0.26
N GLU A 101 5.43 -25.78 -1.05
CA GLU A 101 5.83 -24.45 -0.59
C GLU A 101 4.67 -23.44 -0.70
N ASP A 102 4.81 -22.32 0.02
CA ASP A 102 3.91 -21.18 -0.08
C ASP A 102 4.01 -20.49 -1.46
N VAL A 103 2.95 -19.80 -1.86
CA VAL A 103 2.91 -19.05 -3.11
C VAL A 103 2.91 -17.55 -2.84
N CYS A 104 3.86 -16.83 -3.43
CA CYS A 104 3.83 -15.38 -3.50
C CYS A 104 3.86 -14.95 -4.96
N TYR A 105 2.94 -14.07 -5.36
CA TYR A 105 2.88 -13.56 -6.71
C TYR A 105 2.49 -12.08 -6.74
N GLN A 106 2.87 -11.40 -7.83
CA GLN A 106 2.53 -10.01 -8.07
C GLN A 106 1.82 -9.84 -9.40
N GLY A 107 0.93 -8.87 -9.50
CA GLY A 107 0.28 -8.50 -10.75
C GLY A 107 -0.20 -7.06 -10.73
N GLU A 108 -0.56 -6.57 -11.91
CA GLU A 108 -1.22 -5.28 -12.07
C GLU A 108 -2.65 -5.38 -11.55
N ALA A 109 -3.02 -4.42 -10.70
CA ALA A 109 -4.34 -4.31 -10.12
C ALA A 109 -5.11 -3.15 -10.78
N SER A 110 -6.43 -3.24 -10.75
CA SER A 110 -7.33 -2.19 -11.18
C SER A 110 -8.57 -2.15 -10.29
N GLY A 111 -9.23 -0.99 -10.23
CA GLY A 111 -10.42 -0.78 -9.41
C GLY A 111 -10.30 0.39 -8.44
N GLU A 112 -11.32 0.56 -7.61
CA GLU A 112 -11.37 1.62 -6.61
C GLU A 112 -10.68 1.19 -5.32
N LEU A 113 -9.97 2.13 -4.69
CA LEU A 113 -9.38 1.92 -3.38
C LEU A 113 -10.46 1.96 -2.28
N PRO A 114 -10.28 1.20 -1.18
CA PRO A 114 -11.22 1.18 -0.06
C PRO A 114 -11.19 2.47 0.79
N PHE A 115 -10.40 3.46 0.38
CA PHE A 115 -10.37 4.80 0.94
C PHE A 115 -9.97 5.83 -0.12
N THR A 116 -10.31 7.09 0.10
CA THR A 116 -9.79 8.22 -0.68
C THR A 116 -8.62 8.87 0.02
N LEU A 117 -7.63 9.31 -0.74
CA LEU A 117 -6.51 10.14 -0.30
C LEU A 117 -6.64 11.52 -0.99
N THR A 118 -6.62 12.60 -0.21
CA THR A 118 -6.61 13.97 -0.75
C THR A 118 -5.46 14.75 -0.16
N LEU A 119 -4.63 15.32 -1.04
CA LEU A 119 -3.49 16.13 -0.68
C LEU A 119 -3.78 17.60 -0.99
N SER A 120 -3.62 18.48 0.00
CA SER A 120 -3.74 19.93 -0.19
C SER A 120 -2.49 20.63 0.30
N TYR A 121 -2.01 21.59 -0.50
CA TYR A 121 -0.73 22.25 -0.28
C TYR A 121 -0.90 23.75 -0.12
N TYR A 122 -0.13 24.31 0.80
CA TYR A 122 -0.14 25.72 1.11
C TYR A 122 1.28 26.25 1.28
N LEU A 123 1.54 27.44 0.75
CA LEU A 123 2.76 28.21 1.01
C LEU A 123 2.37 29.52 1.68
N ASN A 124 2.91 29.75 2.88
CA ASN A 124 2.60 30.92 3.71
C ASN A 124 1.08 31.11 3.91
N GLY A 125 0.35 30.00 4.05
CA GLY A 125 -1.11 30.01 4.25
C GLY A 125 -1.96 30.09 2.98
N VAL A 126 -1.36 30.30 1.81
CA VAL A 126 -2.08 30.37 0.53
C VAL A 126 -2.09 29.01 -0.15
N LYS A 127 -3.29 28.49 -0.48
CA LYS A 127 -3.45 27.22 -1.22
C LYS A 127 -2.90 27.35 -2.63
N MET A 128 -2.09 26.40 -3.07
CA MET A 128 -1.52 26.35 -4.43
C MET A 128 -1.06 24.94 -4.79
N SER A 129 -0.71 24.71 -6.05
CA SER A 129 -0.23 23.40 -6.51
C SER A 129 1.20 23.08 -6.03
N PRO A 130 1.59 21.80 -5.94
CA PRO A 130 2.98 21.41 -5.63
C PRO A 130 4.00 22.07 -6.55
N LYS A 131 3.68 22.19 -7.84
CA LYS A 131 4.54 22.81 -8.85
C LYS A 131 4.78 24.31 -8.59
N GLU A 132 3.78 25.02 -8.09
CA GLU A 132 3.91 26.44 -7.74
C GLU A 132 4.71 26.67 -6.46
N ILE A 133 4.79 25.67 -5.58
CA ILE A 133 5.58 25.72 -4.33
C ILE A 133 7.05 25.42 -4.61
N ALA A 134 7.33 24.50 -5.53
CA ALA A 134 8.67 23.99 -5.79
C ALA A 134 9.71 25.11 -6.00
N GLY A 135 10.78 25.07 -5.20
CA GLY A 135 11.89 26.03 -5.29
C GLY A 135 11.67 27.36 -4.57
N LYS A 136 10.51 27.58 -3.96
CA LYS A 136 10.25 28.75 -3.11
C LYS A 136 10.58 28.45 -1.65
N SER A 137 10.99 29.49 -0.92
CA SER A 137 11.14 29.44 0.53
C SER A 137 9.88 29.94 1.23
N GLY A 138 9.56 29.36 2.38
CA GLY A 138 8.44 29.80 3.22
C GLY A 138 7.90 28.70 4.10
N ARG A 139 6.80 29.00 4.81
CA ARG A 139 6.09 28.01 5.62
C ARG A 139 5.22 27.15 4.71
N VAL A 140 5.65 25.90 4.50
CA VAL A 140 4.85 24.91 3.78
C VAL A 140 3.92 24.21 4.77
N ARG A 141 2.69 23.98 4.34
CA ARG A 141 1.72 23.13 5.03
C ARG A 141 1.13 22.15 4.03
N ILE A 142 1.17 20.87 4.39
CA ILE A 142 0.58 19.76 3.63
C ILE A 142 -0.53 19.19 4.49
N GLU A 143 -1.74 19.18 3.95
CA GLU A 143 -2.89 18.50 4.55
C GLU A 143 -3.07 17.17 3.82
N VAL A 144 -3.17 16.09 4.61
CA VAL A 144 -3.41 14.73 4.13
C VAL A 144 -4.73 14.26 4.71
N GLU A 145 -5.75 14.13 3.86
CA GLU A 145 -7.06 13.62 4.25
C GLU A 145 -7.21 12.18 3.74
N CYS A 146 -7.52 11.26 4.66
CA CYS A 146 -7.84 9.87 4.36
C CYS A 146 -9.27 9.57 4.80
N LYS A 147 -10.10 9.01 3.92
CA LYS A 147 -11.49 8.69 4.23
C LYS A 147 -11.85 7.30 3.73
N SER A 148 -12.36 6.43 4.61
CA SER A 148 -12.87 5.12 4.22
C SER A 148 -14.06 5.27 3.27
N THR A 149 -14.03 4.52 2.17
CA THR A 149 -15.16 4.36 1.23
C THR A 149 -15.85 3.03 1.43
N LEU A 150 -15.21 2.08 2.11
CA LEU A 150 -15.71 0.75 2.34
C LEU A 150 -16.72 0.72 3.50
N LYS A 151 -17.95 0.30 3.19
CA LYS A 151 -19.01 0.07 4.16
C LYS A 151 -19.37 -1.40 4.24
N ARG A 152 -19.82 -1.83 5.42
CA ARG A 152 -20.33 -3.17 5.66
C ARG A 152 -21.62 -3.10 6.48
N PRO A 153 -22.56 -4.01 6.24
CA PRO A 153 -23.72 -4.18 7.10
C PRO A 153 -23.25 -4.79 8.43
N VAL A 154 -23.64 -4.17 9.54
CA VAL A 154 -23.35 -4.64 10.89
C VAL A 154 -24.63 -4.60 11.71
N THR A 155 -24.90 -5.66 12.46
CA THR A 155 -26.01 -5.66 13.44
C THR A 155 -25.54 -5.01 14.73
N VAL A 156 -26.19 -3.92 15.11
CA VAL A 156 -25.96 -3.22 16.39
C VAL A 156 -27.29 -3.19 17.14
N ASP A 157 -27.33 -3.79 18.33
CA ASP A 157 -28.53 -3.87 19.17
C ASP A 157 -29.75 -4.47 18.45
N GLY A 158 -29.53 -5.47 17.58
CA GLY A 158 -30.58 -6.13 16.80
C GLY A 158 -31.07 -5.34 15.59
N VAL A 159 -30.46 -4.19 15.27
CA VAL A 159 -30.77 -3.38 14.08
C VAL A 159 -29.59 -3.39 13.12
N GLU A 160 -29.86 -3.66 11.84
CA GLU A 160 -28.85 -3.61 10.79
C GLU A 160 -28.49 -2.16 10.43
N LYS A 161 -27.19 -1.85 10.38
CA LYS A 161 -26.65 -0.54 10.00
C LYS A 161 -25.46 -0.69 9.07
N GLU A 162 -25.38 0.17 8.08
CA GLU A 162 -24.19 0.33 7.23
C GLU A 162 -23.15 1.18 7.95
N LEU A 163 -22.02 0.59 8.31
CA LEU A 163 -20.92 1.27 8.99
C LEU A 163 -19.65 1.26 8.13
N ASN A 164 -18.86 2.33 8.19
CA ASN A 164 -17.55 2.37 7.54
C ASN A 164 -16.61 1.40 8.24
N VAL A 165 -15.81 0.69 7.44
CA VAL A 165 -14.75 -0.18 7.97
C VAL A 165 -13.65 0.70 8.58
N PRO A 166 -13.29 0.50 9.86
CA PRO A 166 -12.21 1.25 10.50
C PRO A 166 -10.87 0.86 9.89
N PHE A 167 -9.97 1.84 9.77
CA PHE A 167 -8.61 1.64 9.26
C PHE A 167 -7.65 2.61 9.93
N SER A 168 -6.38 2.21 9.98
CA SER A 168 -5.29 3.02 10.53
C SER A 168 -4.45 3.59 9.39
N VAL A 169 -3.92 4.80 9.58
CA VAL A 169 -3.02 5.45 8.63
C VAL A 169 -1.68 5.68 9.31
N ILE A 170 -0.62 5.24 8.65
CA ILE A 170 0.76 5.49 9.05
C ILE A 170 1.43 6.23 7.88
N GLY A 171 1.98 7.41 8.16
CA GLY A 171 2.65 8.23 7.17
C GLY A 171 4.14 8.37 7.48
N MET A 172 4.96 8.38 6.44
CA MET A 172 6.38 8.72 6.51
C MET A 172 6.67 9.81 5.49
N MET A 173 7.43 10.82 5.89
CA MET A 173 7.88 11.90 5.02
C MET A 173 9.37 12.11 5.19
N THR A 174 10.08 12.18 4.07
CA THR A 174 11.50 12.55 4.05
C THR A 174 11.61 14.03 3.69
N LEU A 175 12.27 14.79 4.54
CA LEU A 175 12.47 16.23 4.39
C LEU A 175 13.95 16.54 4.29
N ASP A 176 14.32 17.61 3.58
CA ASP A 176 15.69 18.09 3.53
C ASP A 176 16.09 18.81 4.83
N GLU A 177 17.40 18.96 5.06
CA GLU A 177 17.95 19.63 6.25
C GLU A 177 17.54 21.11 6.39
N GLY A 178 17.10 21.75 5.30
CA GLY A 178 16.58 23.12 5.32
C GLY A 178 15.17 23.24 5.90
N CYS A 179 14.45 22.12 6.04
CA CYS A 179 13.13 22.08 6.66
C CYS A 179 13.26 22.16 8.18
N THR A 180 12.78 23.28 8.74
CA THR A 180 12.79 23.52 10.19
C THR A 180 11.39 23.86 10.70
N GLY A 181 11.18 23.76 12.02
CA GLY A 181 9.90 24.13 12.64
C GLY A 181 8.75 23.17 12.32
N LEU A 182 9.05 21.87 12.28
CA LEU A 182 8.09 20.81 11.98
C LEU A 182 7.01 20.71 13.06
N ALA A 183 5.75 20.68 12.63
CA ALA A 183 4.58 20.45 13.46
C ALA A 183 3.59 19.56 12.71
N SER A 184 2.82 18.75 13.44
CA SER A 184 1.79 17.88 12.89
C SER A 184 0.64 17.77 13.88
N ASP A 185 -0.58 17.64 13.36
CA ASP A 185 -1.77 17.32 14.14
C ASP A 185 -1.88 15.81 14.41
N ALA A 186 -1.02 14.99 13.79
CA ALA A 186 -0.87 13.56 14.06
C ALA A 186 0.21 13.29 15.12
N LYS A 187 0.15 12.13 15.78
CA LYS A 187 1.20 11.68 16.71
C LYS A 187 2.51 11.45 15.95
N ILE A 188 3.53 12.26 16.22
CA ILE A 188 4.85 12.18 15.57
C ILE A 188 5.73 11.15 16.29
N SER A 189 6.31 10.22 15.55
CA SER A 189 7.48 9.44 15.96
C SER A 189 8.65 9.82 15.07
N SER A 190 9.61 10.60 15.58
CA SER A 190 10.82 10.97 14.84
C SER A 190 11.96 10.02 15.20
N GLN A 191 12.46 9.23 14.24
CA GLN A 191 13.81 8.70 14.34
C GLN A 191 14.75 9.73 13.71
N ALA A 192 15.39 10.54 14.56
CA ALA A 192 16.54 11.30 14.12
C ALA A 192 17.68 10.29 13.89
N GLY A 193 18.06 10.10 12.63
CA GLY A 193 19.28 9.37 12.30
C GLY A 193 20.47 10.14 12.87
N VAL A 194 21.29 9.45 13.66
CA VAL A 194 22.66 9.88 14.00
C VAL A 194 23.59 9.47 12.87
#